data_AF-E0S5B0-F1
#
_entry.id   AF-E0S5B0-F1
#
_cell.length_a   1.000
_cell.length_b   1.000
_cell.length_c   1.000
_cell.angle_alpha   90.00
_cell.angle_beta   90.00
_cell.angle_gamma   90.00
#
_symmetry.space_group_name_H-M   'P 1'
#
loop_
_entity.id
_entity.type
_entity.pdbx_description
1 polymer ?
#
loop_
_entity_poly.entity_id
_entity_poly.type
_entity_poly.pdbx_seq_one_letter_code
_entity_poly.pdbx_strand_id
1 'polypeptide(L)'
;MESDDSWEEAVEERLELMPKKTSIQRAVDIKIVMIHKIIWFLRKMQIPVEKPMIEEKVDFHIDERLKEYVNSLKDIEEVDRVVMLFKLLILFGIPSRIYIVLGEEPKCFIESRLLGRIREHHGRYAGCVFSVDSCLRLKDQSYHFSKSTKQFSAARYVAEGLSKFGMDRKVSGGVDHFFDDLDKERMRKIPSSIEKMKRHPKFVVESMLRRDQCIYPKRPTFGLFRGEIIYSRENIVKLRTKEQFYKMGKDIGSSKPYRVVKKDEQETRLYAPWQTCDLVVEGFGESMYQDFFHPNFIPQGCVYINNKSARDVAYLLGFPYRICFQGFLKGMPINRGIFLEKRNLYVFSNFLFQYCRYLEMKEKNERGALGFKKWRFLIRNAAKYLKIRRGLGLK
;
A
#
# COMPACT_ATOMS: atom_id res chain seq x y z
N MET A 1 -33.08 -27.75 35.24
CA MET A 1 -33.34 -27.20 33.89
C MET A 1 -33.21 -25.70 34.02
N GLU A 2 -31.99 -25.20 33.81
CA GLU A 2 -31.71 -23.77 33.68
C GLU A 2 -30.91 -23.65 32.39
N SER A 3 -31.47 -22.91 31.44
CA SER A 3 -30.92 -22.64 30.12
C SER A 3 -29.97 -21.45 30.23
N ASP A 4 -28.68 -21.72 30.30
CA ASP A 4 -27.63 -20.72 30.10
C ASP A 4 -27.53 -20.40 28.61
N ASP A 5 -28.39 -19.51 28.13
CA ASP A 5 -28.16 -18.73 26.91
C ASP A 5 -27.08 -17.69 27.20
N SER A 6 -25.83 -18.17 27.30
CA SER A 6 -24.62 -17.35 27.30
C SER A 6 -24.36 -16.87 25.87
N TRP A 7 -25.13 -15.87 25.44
CA TRP A 7 -24.73 -14.95 24.38
C TRP A 7 -24.00 -13.77 25.04
N GLU A 8 -22.85 -14.06 25.65
CA GLU A 8 -21.92 -13.01 26.07
C GLU A 8 -21.35 -12.35 24.81
N GLU A 9 -21.85 -11.14 24.58
CA GLU A 9 -21.13 -9.99 24.03
C GLU A 9 -20.02 -10.36 23.04
N ALA A 10 -20.42 -10.46 21.77
CA ALA A 10 -19.53 -10.15 20.67
C ALA A 10 -19.01 -8.73 20.91
N VAL A 11 -17.87 -8.63 21.59
CA VAL A 11 -17.09 -7.41 21.73
C VAL A 11 -17.03 -6.84 20.34
N GLU A 12 -17.60 -5.64 20.22
CA GLU A 12 -17.58 -4.81 19.04
C GLU A 12 -16.12 -4.41 18.81
N GLU A 13 -15.33 -5.39 18.36
CA GLU A 13 -13.99 -5.20 17.85
C GLU A 13 -14.20 -4.17 16.78
N ARG A 14 -13.74 -2.96 17.09
CA ARG A 14 -13.49 -1.88 16.15
C ARG A 14 -13.15 -2.55 14.84
N LEU A 15 -14.14 -2.57 13.96
CA LEU A 15 -13.96 -2.69 12.55
C LEU A 15 -12.70 -1.88 12.31
N GLU A 16 -11.63 -2.54 11.87
CA GLU A 16 -10.76 -1.89 10.93
C GLU A 16 -11.73 -1.46 9.84
N LEU A 17 -12.24 -0.23 10.00
CA LEU A 17 -13.24 0.36 9.14
C LEU A 17 -12.57 0.27 7.79
N MET A 18 -12.92 -0.77 7.03
CA MET A 18 -12.55 -0.87 5.65
C MET A 18 -12.92 0.50 5.11
N PRO A 19 -11.94 1.28 4.60
CA PRO A 19 -12.17 2.66 4.25
C PRO A 19 -13.45 2.68 3.41
N LYS A 20 -14.46 3.48 3.82
CA LYS A 20 -15.75 3.57 3.12
C LYS A 20 -15.46 3.60 1.61
N LYS A 21 -16.16 2.84 0.77
CA LYS A 21 -15.86 2.76 -0.69
C LYS A 21 -15.57 4.14 -1.32
N THR A 22 -16.29 5.17 -0.88
CA THR A 22 -16.07 6.58 -1.26
C THR A 22 -14.70 7.13 -0.89
N SER A 23 -14.15 6.81 0.30
CA SER A 23 -12.81 7.19 0.73
C SER A 23 -11.70 6.45 -0.02
N ILE A 24 -11.93 5.18 -0.41
CA ILE A 24 -11.01 4.43 -1.28
C ILE A 24 -10.96 5.08 -2.65
N GLN A 25 -12.13 5.39 -3.23
CA GLN A 25 -12.23 6.01 -4.53
C GLN A 25 -11.54 7.37 -4.56
N ARG A 26 -11.82 8.25 -3.58
CA ARG A 26 -11.11 9.54 -3.42
C ARG A 26 -9.60 9.38 -3.32
N ALA A 27 -9.10 8.35 -2.61
CA ALA A 27 -7.67 8.11 -2.49
C ALA A 27 -7.03 7.62 -3.81
N VAL A 28 -7.76 6.81 -4.59
CA VAL A 28 -7.36 6.39 -5.93
C VAL A 28 -7.33 7.59 -6.87
N ASP A 29 -8.36 8.44 -6.82
CA ASP A 29 -8.46 9.65 -7.65
C ASP A 29 -7.29 10.61 -7.40
N ILE A 30 -6.92 10.83 -6.13
CA ILE A 30 -5.76 11.68 -5.78
C ILE A 30 -4.47 11.16 -6.41
N LYS A 31 -4.22 9.84 -6.34
CA LYS A 31 -3.00 9.23 -6.92
C LYS A 31 -2.99 9.37 -8.45
N ILE A 32 -4.13 9.14 -9.10
CA ILE A 32 -4.27 9.27 -10.55
C ILE A 32 -4.02 10.71 -10.98
N VAL A 33 -4.61 11.69 -10.27
CA VAL A 33 -4.41 13.12 -10.55
C VAL A 33 -2.93 13.50 -10.42
N MET A 34 -2.23 13.02 -9.39
CA MET A 34 -0.79 13.25 -9.25
C MET A 34 0.00 12.68 -10.41
N ILE A 35 -0.27 11.43 -10.80
CA ILE A 35 0.40 10.78 -11.94
C ILE A 35 0.16 11.58 -13.21
N HIS A 36 -1.08 12.02 -13.47
CA HIS A 36 -1.41 12.84 -14.63
C HIS A 36 -0.62 14.15 -14.66
N LYS A 37 -0.50 14.85 -13.53
CA LYS A 37 0.28 16.10 -13.45
C LYS A 37 1.78 15.86 -13.68
N ILE A 38 2.33 14.77 -13.15
CA ILE A 38 3.73 14.39 -13.38
C ILE A 38 3.96 14.05 -14.86
N ILE A 39 3.07 13.28 -15.49
CA ILE A 39 3.18 12.94 -16.92
C ILE A 39 3.05 14.20 -17.78
N TRP A 40 2.12 15.10 -17.45
CA TRP A 40 1.96 16.39 -18.13
C TRP A 40 3.28 17.19 -18.08
N PHE A 41 3.94 17.23 -16.92
CA PHE A 41 5.24 17.88 -16.77
C PHE A 41 6.35 17.17 -17.57
N LEU A 42 6.44 15.85 -17.48
CA LEU A 42 7.44 15.07 -18.22
C LEU A 42 7.29 15.23 -19.74
N ARG A 43 6.07 15.43 -20.25
CA ARG A 43 5.83 15.79 -21.66
C ARG A 43 6.45 17.14 -22.03
N LYS A 44 6.32 18.16 -21.18
CA LYS A 44 6.96 19.47 -21.40
C LYS A 44 8.49 19.34 -21.48
N MET A 45 9.07 18.47 -20.66
CA MET A 45 10.52 18.19 -20.65
C MET A 45 11.04 17.55 -21.95
N GLN A 46 10.18 16.90 -22.75
CA GLN A 46 10.57 16.26 -24.01
C GLN A 46 10.75 17.26 -25.17
N ILE A 47 10.20 18.48 -25.08
CA ILE A 47 10.27 19.49 -26.15
C ILE A 47 11.72 19.97 -26.32
N PRO A 48 12.39 19.74 -27.47
CA PRO A 48 13.81 20.11 -27.65
C PRO A 48 14.03 21.61 -27.47
N VAL A 49 15.22 21.97 -26.99
CA VAL A 49 15.61 23.38 -26.78
C VAL A 49 16.87 23.63 -27.59
N GLU A 50 16.87 24.71 -28.37
CA GLU A 50 18.04 25.16 -29.13
C GLU A 50 19.08 25.76 -28.19
N LYS A 51 20.36 25.42 -28.42
CA LYS A 51 21.46 25.94 -27.61
C LYS A 51 21.74 27.40 -28.03
N PRO A 52 21.55 28.41 -27.17
CA PRO A 52 21.89 29.78 -27.49
C PRO A 52 23.40 29.92 -27.69
N MET A 53 23.81 30.85 -28.55
CA MET A 53 25.22 31.18 -28.76
C MET A 53 25.75 31.96 -27.55
N ILE A 54 26.31 31.23 -26.58
CA ILE A 54 26.97 31.76 -25.39
C ILE A 54 28.40 31.22 -25.41
N GLU A 55 29.40 32.09 -25.44
CA GLU A 55 30.80 31.68 -25.51
C GLU A 55 31.29 31.22 -24.13
N GLU A 56 31.30 29.90 -23.92
CA GLU A 56 31.68 29.23 -22.67
C GLU A 56 33.06 29.62 -22.12
N LYS A 57 33.95 30.19 -22.94
CA LYS A 57 35.31 30.60 -22.57
C LYS A 57 35.44 32.07 -22.13
N VAL A 58 34.45 32.92 -22.44
CA VAL A 58 34.51 34.38 -22.23
C VAL A 58 33.48 34.83 -21.18
N ASP A 59 32.37 34.11 -21.07
CA ASP A 59 31.26 34.48 -20.21
C ASP A 59 31.44 33.94 -18.79
N PHE A 60 32.11 34.73 -17.94
CA PHE A 60 31.86 34.64 -16.50
C PHE A 60 30.34 34.83 -16.30
N HIS A 61 29.65 33.91 -15.60
CA HIS A 61 28.19 33.94 -15.29
C HIS A 61 27.21 33.28 -16.30
N ILE A 62 27.54 32.10 -16.87
CA ILE A 62 26.64 31.30 -17.73
C ILE A 62 25.21 31.15 -17.14
N ASP A 63 25.07 30.88 -15.83
CA ASP A 63 23.75 30.73 -15.18
C ASP A 63 22.88 32.00 -15.25
N GLU A 64 23.49 33.19 -15.14
CA GLU A 64 22.78 34.47 -15.19
C GLU A 64 22.39 34.82 -16.62
N ARG A 65 23.29 34.60 -17.59
CA ARG A 65 22.98 34.78 -19.01
C ARG A 65 21.87 33.86 -19.50
N LEU A 66 21.86 32.60 -19.06
CA LEU A 66 20.77 31.68 -19.38
C LEU A 66 19.43 32.14 -18.81
N LYS A 67 19.42 32.73 -17.60
CA LYS A 67 18.21 33.31 -17.02
C LYS A 67 17.73 34.54 -17.80
N GLU A 68 18.64 35.44 -18.15
CA GLU A 68 18.32 36.61 -18.98
C GLU A 68 17.76 36.21 -20.34
N TYR A 69 18.38 35.23 -21.00
CA TYR A 69 17.92 34.67 -22.26
C TYR A 69 16.48 34.14 -22.13
N VAL A 70 16.21 33.26 -21.16
CA VAL A 70 14.87 32.69 -20.94
C VAL A 70 13.85 33.76 -20.57
N ASN A 71 14.25 34.78 -19.80
CA ASN A 71 13.38 35.89 -19.41
C ASN A 71 13.04 36.82 -20.58
N SER A 72 13.95 36.94 -21.55
CA SER A 72 13.75 37.77 -22.76
C SER A 72 12.70 37.19 -23.72
N LEU A 73 12.42 35.89 -23.64
CA LEU A 73 11.41 35.23 -24.48
C LEU A 73 10.00 35.69 -24.08
N LYS A 74 9.26 36.20 -25.06
CA LYS A 74 7.86 36.61 -24.91
C LYS A 74 6.93 35.40 -25.10
N ASP A 75 5.73 35.48 -24.52
CA ASP A 75 4.64 34.49 -24.71
C ASP A 75 4.91 33.06 -24.22
N ILE A 76 5.79 32.90 -23.21
CA ILE A 76 6.06 31.61 -22.56
C ILE A 76 5.52 31.62 -21.12
N GLU A 77 4.76 30.58 -20.75
CA GLU A 77 4.27 30.33 -19.38
C GLU A 77 5.43 30.15 -18.39
N GLU A 78 5.23 30.51 -17.11
CA GLU A 78 6.27 30.43 -16.07
C GLU A 78 6.87 29.02 -15.93
N VAL A 79 6.02 27.99 -15.96
CA VAL A 79 6.48 26.59 -15.87
C VAL A 79 7.37 26.22 -17.07
N ASP A 80 6.97 26.61 -18.27
CA ASP A 80 7.71 26.31 -19.50
C ASP A 80 9.05 27.06 -19.52
N ARG A 81 9.10 28.31 -19.02
CA ARG A 81 10.36 29.04 -18.83
C ARG A 81 11.32 28.30 -17.91
N VAL A 82 10.85 27.83 -16.76
CA VAL A 82 11.69 27.09 -15.81
C VAL A 82 12.14 25.75 -16.40
N VAL A 83 11.27 25.04 -17.11
CA VAL A 83 11.65 23.80 -17.83
C VAL A 83 12.73 24.08 -18.87
N MET A 84 12.60 25.15 -19.67
CA MET A 84 13.62 25.55 -20.63
C MET A 84 14.95 25.88 -19.96
N LEU A 85 14.94 26.66 -18.89
CA LEU A 85 16.15 26.99 -18.13
C LEU A 85 16.84 25.72 -17.61
N PHE A 86 16.08 24.78 -17.03
CA PHE A 86 16.62 23.50 -16.56
C PHE A 86 17.33 22.72 -17.68
N LYS A 87 16.72 22.65 -18.85
CA LYS A 87 17.29 21.96 -20.01
C LYS A 87 18.55 22.64 -20.53
N LEU A 88 18.55 23.97 -20.61
CA LEU A 88 19.73 24.74 -20.99
C LEU A 88 20.87 24.51 -20.00
N LEU A 89 20.61 24.56 -18.69
CA LEU A 89 21.62 24.26 -17.68
C LEU A 89 22.26 22.88 -17.89
N ILE A 90 21.47 21.85 -18.19
CA ILE A 90 21.99 20.52 -18.53
C ILE A 90 22.83 20.54 -19.80
N LEU A 91 22.38 21.24 -20.86
CA LEU A 91 23.11 21.35 -22.13
C LEU A 91 24.47 22.06 -21.99
N PHE A 92 24.59 23.00 -21.05
CA PHE A 92 25.84 23.67 -20.69
C PHE A 92 26.65 22.91 -19.62
N GLY A 93 26.27 21.67 -19.29
CA GLY A 93 27.01 20.81 -18.37
C GLY A 93 26.89 21.21 -16.90
N ILE A 94 25.90 22.04 -16.53
CA ILE A 94 25.64 22.47 -15.15
C ILE A 94 24.67 21.47 -14.49
N PRO A 95 25.13 20.68 -13.49
CA PRO A 95 24.28 19.74 -12.80
C PRO A 95 23.13 20.48 -12.12
N SER A 96 21.91 20.10 -12.47
CA SER A 96 20.69 20.78 -12.06
C SER A 96 19.61 19.78 -11.70
N ARG A 97 18.70 20.18 -10.81
CA ARG A 97 17.52 19.43 -10.41
C ARG A 97 16.31 20.36 -10.45
N ILE A 98 15.27 19.98 -11.17
CA ILE A 98 14.01 20.71 -11.23
C ILE A 98 13.03 20.12 -10.23
N TYR A 99 12.25 20.98 -9.58
CA TYR A 99 11.24 20.64 -8.60
C TYR A 99 9.87 21.02 -9.14
N ILE A 100 8.89 20.15 -8.95
CA ILE A 100 7.51 20.27 -9.42
C ILE A 100 6.61 20.30 -8.20
N VAL A 101 5.88 21.39 -8.02
CA VAL A 101 4.88 21.56 -6.98
C VAL A 101 3.51 21.18 -7.54
N LEU A 102 2.95 20.08 -7.05
CA LEU A 102 1.62 19.59 -7.44
C LEU A 102 0.51 20.32 -6.66
N GLY A 103 0.39 21.63 -6.89
CA GLY A 103 -0.71 22.47 -6.40
C GLY A 103 -1.93 22.46 -7.33
N GLU A 104 -2.91 23.33 -7.09
CA GLU A 104 -3.98 23.62 -8.06
C GLU A 104 -3.35 24.12 -9.38
N GLU A 105 -2.52 25.14 -9.27
CA GLU A 105 -1.60 25.58 -10.32
C GLU A 105 -0.22 24.95 -10.12
N PRO A 106 0.35 24.29 -11.15
CA PRO A 106 1.69 23.72 -11.06
C PRO A 106 2.72 24.84 -11.00
N LYS A 107 3.67 24.73 -10.08
CA LYS A 107 4.83 25.64 -9.98
C LYS A 107 6.11 24.85 -10.07
N CYS A 108 7.15 25.43 -10.66
CA CYS A 108 8.45 24.80 -10.78
C CYS A 108 9.56 25.71 -10.29
N PHE A 109 10.63 25.10 -9.77
CA PHE A 109 11.87 25.80 -9.40
C PHE A 109 13.06 24.87 -9.58
N ILE A 110 14.27 25.42 -9.61
CA ILE A 110 15.51 24.67 -9.90
C ILE A 110 16.50 24.86 -8.75
N GLU A 111 17.20 23.79 -8.39
CA GLU A 111 18.47 23.86 -7.67
C GLU A 111 19.59 23.45 -8.62
N SER A 112 20.59 24.31 -8.78
CA SER A 112 21.77 24.07 -9.64
C SER A 112 23.05 24.10 -8.82
N ARG A 113 24.04 23.31 -9.26
CA ARG A 113 25.38 23.28 -8.68
C ARG A 113 26.31 24.20 -9.46
N LEU A 114 26.81 25.24 -8.80
CA LEU A 114 27.76 26.19 -9.38
C LEU A 114 29.00 26.27 -8.48
N LEU A 115 30.19 26.10 -9.04
CA LEU A 115 31.47 26.20 -8.33
C LEU A 115 31.50 25.38 -7.02
N GLY A 116 30.92 24.17 -7.05
CA GLY A 116 30.86 23.28 -5.89
C GLY A 116 29.76 23.59 -4.86
N ARG A 117 29.05 24.71 -4.96
CA ARG A 117 27.93 25.10 -4.08
C ARG A 117 26.57 24.89 -4.75
N ILE A 118 25.55 24.63 -3.95
CA ILE A 118 24.16 24.51 -4.43
C ILE A 118 23.44 25.81 -4.15
N ARG A 119 22.76 26.36 -5.15
CA ARG A 119 21.78 27.43 -4.93
C ARG A 119 20.52 26.80 -4.34
N GLU A 120 20.43 26.78 -3.01
CA GLU A 120 19.32 26.17 -2.29
C GLU A 120 18.03 27.01 -2.37
N HIS A 121 16.91 26.32 -2.61
CA HIS A 121 15.59 26.91 -2.54
C HIS A 121 15.02 26.81 -1.12
N HIS A 122 14.40 27.89 -0.62
CA HIS A 122 13.90 27.97 0.76
C HIS A 122 12.38 28.08 0.88
N GLY A 123 11.66 28.16 -0.25
CA GLY A 123 10.21 28.32 -0.28
C GLY A 123 9.46 27.08 0.21
N ARG A 124 8.20 27.29 0.60
CA ARG A 124 7.27 26.21 0.97
C ARG A 124 5.92 26.35 0.29
N TYR A 125 5.31 25.22 -0.02
CA TYR A 125 4.15 25.13 -0.91
C TYR A 125 3.00 24.31 -0.32
N ALA A 126 1.77 24.59 -0.73
CA ALA A 126 0.58 23.90 -0.23
C ALA A 126 0.38 22.47 -0.80
N GLY A 127 1.11 22.10 -1.85
CA GLY A 127 1.03 20.80 -2.53
C GLY A 127 2.21 19.87 -2.25
N CYS A 128 2.14 18.65 -2.80
CA CYS A 128 3.27 17.72 -2.81
C CYS A 128 4.36 18.22 -3.77
N VAL A 129 5.62 17.94 -3.46
CA VAL A 129 6.76 18.43 -4.25
C VAL A 129 7.60 17.24 -4.68
N PHE A 130 7.82 17.12 -5.98
CA PHE A 130 8.65 16.09 -6.58
C PHE A 130 9.88 16.73 -7.23
N SER A 131 11.02 16.07 -7.19
CA SER A 131 12.19 16.49 -7.96
C SER A 131 12.48 15.53 -9.09
N VAL A 132 12.96 16.08 -10.22
CA VAL A 132 13.54 15.36 -11.35
C VAL A 132 14.94 15.91 -11.58
N ASP A 133 15.94 15.03 -11.64
CA ASP A 133 17.31 15.42 -11.96
C ASP A 133 17.66 15.21 -13.43
N SER A 134 18.90 15.52 -13.82
CA SER A 134 19.45 15.31 -15.16
C SER A 134 19.37 13.86 -15.66
N CYS A 135 19.35 12.89 -14.74
CA CYS A 135 19.16 11.46 -15.02
C CYS A 135 17.68 11.07 -15.19
N LEU A 136 16.75 12.03 -15.06
CA LEU A 136 15.31 11.82 -15.02
C LEU A 136 14.83 11.01 -13.80
N ARG A 137 15.63 10.95 -12.73
CA ARG A 137 15.24 10.26 -11.48
C ARG A 137 14.22 11.11 -10.73
N LEU A 138 13.03 10.54 -10.54
CA LEU A 138 11.95 11.16 -9.79
C LEU A 138 12.06 10.82 -8.29
N LYS A 139 12.02 11.84 -7.43
CA LYS A 139 11.99 11.67 -5.96
C LYS A 139 10.90 12.51 -5.32
N ASP A 140 10.32 11.99 -4.24
CA ASP A 140 9.44 12.75 -3.36
C ASP A 140 10.27 13.66 -2.44
N GLN A 141 10.06 14.96 -2.55
CA GLN A 141 10.73 16.01 -1.77
C GLN A 141 9.74 16.77 -0.88
N SER A 142 8.51 16.26 -0.76
CA SER A 142 7.42 16.92 -0.04
C SER A 142 7.77 17.19 1.42
N TYR A 143 8.60 16.36 2.05
CA TYR A 143 9.06 16.59 3.43
C TYR A 143 9.75 17.96 3.62
N HIS A 144 10.55 18.39 2.64
CA HIS A 144 11.33 19.63 2.75
C HIS A 144 10.50 20.86 2.36
N PHE A 145 9.70 20.73 1.29
CA PHE A 145 9.08 21.88 0.63
C PHE A 145 7.56 21.98 0.81
N SER A 146 6.88 20.95 1.30
CA SER A 146 5.43 20.99 1.50
C SER A 146 5.03 21.54 2.87
N LYS A 147 3.95 22.33 2.89
CA LYS A 147 3.27 22.82 4.10
C LYS A 147 2.32 21.78 4.68
N SER A 148 1.85 20.82 3.86
CA SER A 148 0.80 19.86 4.22
C SER A 148 1.26 18.43 4.03
N THR A 149 0.88 17.54 4.94
CA THR A 149 1.28 16.12 4.86
C THR A 149 0.12 15.16 4.62
N LYS A 150 -1.06 15.70 4.34
CA LYS A 150 -2.27 14.91 4.06
C LYS A 150 -2.07 13.94 2.90
N GLN A 151 -1.21 14.31 1.96
CA GLN A 151 -1.02 13.61 0.69
C GLN A 151 0.32 12.85 0.60
N PHE A 152 1.13 12.80 1.66
CA PHE A 152 2.47 12.19 1.63
C PHE A 152 2.43 10.69 1.32
N SER A 153 1.43 9.96 1.82
CA SER A 153 1.28 8.53 1.50
C SER A 153 0.98 8.30 0.02
N ALA A 154 0.16 9.17 -0.58
CA ALA A 154 -0.11 9.13 -2.02
C ALA A 154 1.13 9.52 -2.82
N ALA A 155 1.83 10.59 -2.43
CA ALA A 155 3.03 11.05 -3.11
C ALA A 155 4.15 9.99 -3.10
N ARG A 156 4.39 9.38 -1.93
CA ARG A 156 5.35 8.28 -1.78
C ARG A 156 4.99 7.08 -2.64
N TYR A 157 3.71 6.69 -2.66
CA TYR A 157 3.23 5.61 -3.54
C TYR A 157 3.49 5.91 -5.01
N VAL A 158 3.23 7.14 -5.46
CA VAL A 158 3.45 7.55 -6.85
C VAL A 158 4.95 7.57 -7.19
N ALA A 159 5.81 8.09 -6.30
CA ALA A 159 7.26 8.08 -6.50
C ALA A 159 7.84 6.66 -6.57
N GLU A 160 7.45 5.79 -5.63
CA GLU A 160 7.86 4.37 -5.61
C GLU A 160 7.30 3.60 -6.82
N GLY A 161 6.11 3.94 -7.28
CA GLY A 161 5.51 3.36 -8.49
C GLY A 161 6.29 3.74 -9.75
N LEU A 162 6.51 5.04 -9.98
CA LEU A 162 7.17 5.55 -11.18
C LEU A 162 8.65 5.18 -11.27
N SER A 163 9.37 5.12 -10.14
CA SER A 163 10.76 4.68 -10.10
C SER A 163 10.93 3.22 -10.55
N LYS A 164 9.97 2.34 -10.24
CA LYS A 164 9.98 0.93 -10.70
C LYS A 164 9.79 0.78 -12.20
N PHE A 165 9.20 1.78 -12.88
CA PHE A 165 9.02 1.76 -14.34
C PHE A 165 10.30 2.07 -15.12
N GLY A 166 11.44 2.29 -14.45
CA GLY A 166 12.73 2.38 -15.13
C GLY A 166 12.87 3.60 -16.04
N MET A 167 12.37 4.75 -15.61
CA MET A 167 12.59 6.04 -16.30
C MET A 167 14.05 6.52 -16.21
N ASP A 168 14.88 5.86 -15.41
CA ASP A 168 16.28 6.22 -15.18
C ASP A 168 17.10 5.94 -16.44
N ARG A 169 17.69 7.00 -17.02
CA ARG A 169 18.81 6.81 -17.94
C ARG A 169 19.97 6.23 -17.13
N LYS A 170 20.44 5.04 -17.47
CA LYS A 170 21.73 4.53 -16.98
C LYS A 170 22.83 5.41 -17.56
N VAL A 171 23.21 6.46 -16.84
CA VAL A 171 24.38 7.27 -17.20
C VAL A 171 25.62 6.51 -16.73
N SER A 172 26.42 6.06 -17.69
CA SER A 172 27.74 5.48 -17.45
C SER A 172 28.72 6.60 -17.10
N GLY A 173 28.93 6.84 -15.81
CA GLY A 173 29.92 7.80 -15.31
C GLY A 173 29.55 8.30 -13.91
N GLY A 174 30.41 8.09 -12.92
CA GLY A 174 30.16 8.31 -11.48
C GLY A 174 29.99 9.76 -11.02
N VAL A 175 29.40 10.63 -11.84
CA VAL A 175 29.24 12.07 -11.58
C VAL A 175 27.92 12.41 -10.87
N ASP A 176 26.94 11.50 -10.85
CA ASP A 176 25.53 11.88 -10.63
C ASP A 176 24.93 11.61 -9.23
N HIS A 177 25.75 11.42 -8.18
CA HIS A 177 25.25 11.29 -6.80
C HIS A 177 25.18 12.61 -6.01
N PHE A 178 25.49 13.73 -6.66
CA PHE A 178 25.64 15.00 -5.96
C PHE A 178 24.39 15.42 -5.18
N PHE A 179 23.22 15.40 -5.82
CA PHE A 179 21.99 15.76 -5.13
C PHE A 179 21.50 14.67 -4.17
N ASP A 180 21.97 13.43 -4.31
CA ASP A 180 21.72 12.37 -3.32
C ASP A 180 22.43 12.69 -2.01
N ASP A 181 23.65 13.22 -2.09
CA ASP A 181 24.42 13.63 -0.92
C ASP A 181 23.83 14.88 -0.25
N LEU A 182 23.34 15.85 -1.04
CA LEU A 182 22.55 16.96 -0.53
C LEU A 182 21.31 16.47 0.24
N ASP A 183 20.55 15.55 -0.35
CA ASP A 183 19.35 14.99 0.30
C ASP A 183 19.73 14.27 1.61
N LYS A 184 20.82 13.49 1.61
CA LYS A 184 21.35 12.85 2.83
C LYS A 184 21.73 13.89 3.88
N GLU A 185 22.39 14.97 3.50
CA GLU A 185 22.79 16.03 4.43
C GLU A 185 21.58 16.75 5.01
N ARG A 186 20.61 17.14 4.18
CA ARG A 186 19.33 17.74 4.61
C ARG A 186 18.58 16.83 5.58
N MET A 187 18.64 15.52 5.36
CA MET A 187 18.00 14.49 6.20
C MET A 187 18.77 14.17 7.50
N ARG A 188 20.06 14.54 7.59
CA ARG A 188 20.84 14.43 8.84
C ARG A 188 20.55 15.60 9.79
N LYS A 189 20.15 16.76 9.27
CA LYS A 189 19.85 17.95 10.08
C LYS A 189 18.65 17.66 10.99
N ILE A 190 18.86 17.80 12.30
CA ILE A 190 17.80 17.62 13.30
C ILE A 190 16.74 18.72 13.09
N PRO A 191 15.46 18.36 12.94
CA PRO A 191 14.39 19.35 12.84
C PRO A 191 14.35 20.30 14.03
N SER A 192 14.13 21.59 13.80
CA SER A 192 13.99 22.59 14.86
C SER A 192 12.56 22.70 15.43
N SER A 193 11.55 22.28 14.67
CA SER A 193 10.13 22.36 15.04
C SER A 193 9.53 21.00 15.36
N ILE A 194 8.63 20.96 16.36
CA ILE A 194 7.85 19.78 16.75
C ILE A 194 7.10 19.20 15.53
N GLU A 195 6.48 20.05 14.71
CA GLU A 195 5.70 19.59 13.57
C GLU A 195 6.58 18.88 12.52
N LYS A 196 7.78 19.42 12.27
CA LYS A 196 8.75 18.77 11.38
C LYS A 196 9.30 17.47 11.97
N MET A 197 9.51 17.41 13.28
CA MET A 197 9.97 16.22 13.97
C MET A 197 8.92 15.10 13.92
N LYS A 198 7.64 15.40 14.22
CA LYS A 198 6.53 14.43 14.15
C LYS A 198 6.45 13.73 12.78
N ARG A 199 6.76 14.47 11.72
CA ARG A 199 6.67 14.02 10.33
C ARG A 199 8.04 13.64 9.74
N HIS A 200 9.13 13.67 10.51
CA HIS A 200 10.46 13.36 10.02
C HIS A 200 10.55 11.90 9.56
N PRO A 201 11.11 11.60 8.37
CA PRO A 201 11.10 10.23 7.85
C PRO A 201 11.97 9.27 8.67
N LYS A 202 13.09 9.75 9.21
CA LYS A 202 14.11 8.91 9.88
C LYS A 202 14.16 9.04 11.39
N PHE A 203 13.60 10.10 11.97
CA PHE A 203 13.85 10.48 13.36
C PHE A 203 12.54 10.57 14.11
N VAL A 204 12.59 10.19 15.38
CA VAL A 204 11.48 10.23 16.31
C VAL A 204 12.02 10.38 17.73
N VAL A 205 11.21 10.96 18.62
CA VAL A 205 11.45 11.01 20.07
C VAL A 205 10.37 10.23 20.80
N GLU A 206 10.66 9.78 22.01
CA GLU A 206 9.75 8.91 22.78
C GLU A 206 8.40 9.58 23.08
N SER A 207 8.37 10.88 23.37
CA SER A 207 7.11 11.61 23.64
C SER A 207 6.15 11.69 22.45
N MET A 208 6.64 11.48 21.21
CA MET A 208 5.84 11.55 19.99
C MET A 208 5.28 10.19 19.53
N LEU A 209 5.60 9.11 20.25
CA LEU A 209 5.10 7.78 19.94
C LEU A 209 3.62 7.65 20.28
N ARG A 210 2.93 6.77 19.54
CA ARG A 210 1.58 6.36 19.93
C ARG A 210 1.61 5.49 21.18
N ARG A 211 0.47 5.40 21.87
CA ARG A 211 0.31 4.58 23.09
C ARG A 211 0.65 3.10 22.83
N ASP A 212 0.40 2.62 21.61
CA ASP A 212 0.69 1.26 21.13
C ASP A 212 2.07 1.13 20.46
N GLN A 213 3.01 2.04 20.73
CA GLN A 213 4.34 2.02 20.11
C GLN A 213 5.45 2.16 21.16
N CYS A 214 6.57 1.50 20.90
CA CYS A 214 7.80 1.62 21.67
C CYS A 214 9.01 1.70 20.73
N ILE A 215 10.19 1.96 21.29
CA ILE A 215 11.44 1.98 20.54
C ILE A 215 12.28 0.78 20.98
N TYR A 216 12.65 -0.06 20.01
CA TYR A 216 13.52 -1.19 20.23
C TYR A 216 14.27 -1.54 18.93
N PRO A 217 15.62 -1.68 18.97
CA PRO A 217 16.49 -1.38 20.10
C PRO A 217 16.58 0.14 20.38
N LYS A 218 16.94 0.54 21.61
CA LYS A 218 17.16 1.95 21.98
C LYS A 218 18.48 2.53 21.45
N ARG A 219 19.13 1.88 20.50
CA ARG A 219 20.36 2.33 19.84
C ARG A 219 20.26 2.06 18.35
N PRO A 220 20.90 2.86 17.48
CA PRO A 220 21.69 4.07 17.78
C PRO A 220 20.83 5.29 18.15
N THR A 221 21.45 6.27 18.81
CA THR A 221 20.86 7.57 19.15
C THR A 221 21.48 8.66 18.26
N PHE A 222 20.69 9.66 17.88
CA PHE A 222 21.10 10.67 16.87
C PHE A 222 21.22 12.09 17.44
N GLY A 223 21.25 12.22 18.76
CA GLY A 223 21.35 13.50 19.47
C GLY A 223 20.13 13.78 20.35
N LEU A 224 19.94 15.07 20.68
CA LEU A 224 18.86 15.55 21.54
C LEU A 224 17.96 16.52 20.78
N PHE A 225 16.65 16.39 20.98
CA PHE A 225 15.65 17.35 20.52
C PHE A 225 14.83 17.80 21.72
N ARG A 226 14.99 19.08 22.12
CA ARG A 226 14.31 19.67 23.29
C ARG A 226 14.50 18.85 24.58
N GLY A 227 15.71 18.31 24.79
CA GLY A 227 16.05 17.49 25.95
C GLY A 227 15.71 16.00 25.82
N GLU A 228 15.00 15.58 24.78
CA GLU A 228 14.70 14.16 24.52
C GLU A 228 15.69 13.52 23.54
N ILE A 229 15.99 12.24 23.76
CA ILE A 229 16.86 11.46 22.87
C ILE A 229 16.15 11.19 21.54
N ILE A 230 16.86 11.42 20.44
CA ILE A 230 16.40 11.13 19.09
C ILE A 230 16.79 9.69 18.71
N TYR A 231 15.82 8.93 18.25
CA TYR A 231 15.98 7.56 17.79
C TYR A 231 15.63 7.42 16.31
N SER A 232 16.07 6.31 15.69
CA SER A 232 15.61 5.95 14.35
C SER A 232 14.12 5.58 14.37
N ARG A 233 13.37 6.08 13.39
CA ARG A 233 11.97 5.72 13.18
C ARG A 233 11.80 4.24 12.78
N GLU A 234 12.86 3.62 12.25
CA GLU A 234 12.91 2.19 11.94
C GLU A 234 12.86 1.32 13.20
N ASN A 235 13.31 1.85 14.34
CA ASN A 235 13.27 1.15 15.62
C ASN A 235 11.91 1.26 16.32
N ILE A 236 10.90 1.87 15.68
CA ILE A 236 9.54 1.90 16.23
C ILE A 236 8.93 0.52 16.09
N VAL A 237 8.63 -0.10 17.24
CA VAL A 237 7.95 -1.39 17.31
C VAL A 237 6.52 -1.18 17.79
N LYS A 238 5.57 -1.76 17.05
CA LYS A 238 4.14 -1.76 17.40
C LYS A 238 3.87 -2.83 18.47
N LEU A 239 3.33 -2.38 19.58
CA LEU A 239 2.81 -3.22 20.66
C LEU A 239 1.39 -3.66 20.30
N ARG A 240 1.02 -4.89 20.67
CA ARG A 240 -0.27 -5.48 20.32
C ARG A 240 -0.90 -6.17 21.53
N THR A 241 -2.22 -6.35 21.49
CA THR A 241 -2.96 -7.12 22.50
C THR A 241 -2.71 -8.62 22.34
N LYS A 242 -3.12 -9.42 23.33
CA LYS A 242 -3.08 -10.90 23.26
C LYS A 242 -3.85 -11.42 22.05
N GLU A 243 -5.07 -10.95 21.86
CA GLU A 243 -5.93 -11.34 20.73
C GLU A 243 -5.32 -11.00 19.38
N GLN A 244 -4.67 -9.84 19.27
CA GLN A 244 -3.98 -9.43 18.04
C GLN A 244 -2.79 -10.35 17.72
N PHE A 245 -2.01 -10.74 18.73
CA PHE A 245 -0.94 -11.71 18.53
C PHE A 245 -1.47 -13.11 18.22
N TYR A 246 -2.55 -13.52 18.89
CA TYR A 246 -3.24 -14.77 18.62
C TYR A 246 -3.66 -14.87 17.15
N LYS A 247 -4.34 -13.84 16.61
CA LYS A 247 -4.69 -13.77 15.17
C LYS A 247 -3.48 -13.79 14.24
N MET A 248 -2.30 -13.34 14.71
CA MET A 248 -1.03 -13.44 13.98
C MET A 248 -0.34 -14.81 14.13
N GLY A 249 -0.99 -15.79 14.77
CA GLY A 249 -0.45 -17.13 14.99
C GLY A 249 0.65 -17.14 16.05
N LYS A 250 0.54 -16.28 17.06
CA LYS A 250 1.51 -16.16 18.15
C LYS A 250 0.82 -16.26 19.49
N ASP A 251 1.48 -16.91 20.44
CA ASP A 251 1.06 -16.91 21.84
C ASP A 251 2.02 -16.07 22.70
N ILE A 252 1.54 -15.61 23.85
CA ILE A 252 2.32 -14.78 24.76
C ILE A 252 2.97 -15.68 25.80
N GLY A 253 4.30 -15.76 25.79
CA GLY A 253 5.06 -16.51 26.80
C GLY A 253 5.27 -15.74 28.11
N SER A 254 5.17 -14.41 28.09
CA SER A 254 5.38 -13.56 29.27
C SER A 254 4.06 -13.23 29.98
N SER A 255 3.96 -13.54 31.27
CA SER A 255 2.81 -13.14 32.10
C SER A 255 2.68 -11.62 32.28
N LYS A 256 3.81 -10.89 32.25
CA LYS A 256 3.83 -9.44 32.43
C LYS A 256 3.69 -8.70 31.09
N PRO A 257 2.73 -7.77 30.94
CA PRO A 257 2.62 -6.93 29.75
C PRO A 257 3.77 -5.93 29.66
N TYR A 258 4.15 -5.55 28.44
CA TYR A 258 5.14 -4.49 28.22
C TYR A 258 4.60 -3.13 28.64
N ARG A 259 3.32 -2.87 28.35
CA ARG A 259 2.65 -1.61 28.68
C ARG A 259 1.17 -1.85 28.96
N VAL A 260 0.64 -1.16 29.94
CA VAL A 260 -0.80 -1.12 30.22
C VAL A 260 -1.31 0.28 29.88
N VAL A 261 -2.35 0.36 29.06
CA VAL A 261 -3.00 1.61 28.67
C VAL A 261 -4.40 1.63 29.25
N LYS A 262 -4.68 2.58 30.13
CA LYS A 262 -6.02 2.78 30.69
C LYS A 262 -6.80 3.75 29.82
N LYS A 263 -8.03 3.40 29.47
CA LYS A 263 -8.96 4.31 28.81
C LYS A 263 -10.35 4.16 29.42
N ASP A 264 -10.85 5.27 29.94
CA ASP A 264 -12.14 5.43 30.60
C ASP A 264 -12.25 4.54 31.85
N GLU A 265 -12.39 3.22 31.73
CA GLU A 265 -12.26 2.24 32.83
C GLU A 265 -11.61 0.90 32.38
N GLN A 266 -11.33 0.74 31.08
CA GLN A 266 -10.80 -0.50 30.52
C GLN A 266 -9.27 -0.47 30.46
N GLU A 267 -8.63 -1.51 31.02
CA GLU A 267 -7.19 -1.69 30.96
C GLU A 267 -6.80 -2.52 29.73
N THR A 268 -6.19 -1.89 28.73
CA THR A 268 -5.63 -2.61 27.58
C THR A 268 -4.19 -3.01 27.86
N ARG A 269 -3.96 -4.32 27.95
CA ARG A 269 -2.62 -4.92 28.10
C ARG A 269 -1.95 -5.07 26.73
N LEU A 270 -0.76 -4.49 26.58
CA LEU A 270 0.01 -4.49 25.35
C LEU A 270 1.33 -5.23 25.54
N TYR A 271 1.67 -6.05 24.55
CA TYR A 271 2.85 -6.90 24.54
C TYR A 271 3.74 -6.54 23.35
N ALA A 272 5.03 -6.82 23.50
CA ALA A 272 6.02 -6.64 22.46
C ALA A 272 6.28 -7.94 21.69
N PRO A 273 6.74 -7.89 20.43
CA PRO A 273 6.99 -9.08 19.62
C PRO A 273 7.96 -10.10 20.26
N TRP A 274 8.97 -9.65 21.01
CA TRP A 274 9.92 -10.54 21.70
C TRP A 274 9.34 -11.22 22.95
N GLN A 275 8.12 -10.87 23.38
CA GLN A 275 7.41 -11.56 24.47
C GLN A 275 6.53 -12.70 23.96
N THR A 276 6.61 -13.01 22.67
CA THR A 276 5.73 -13.98 22.01
C THR A 276 6.50 -15.17 21.48
N CYS A 277 5.85 -16.33 21.46
CA CYS A 277 6.28 -17.53 20.77
C CYS A 277 5.29 -17.84 19.63
N ASP A 278 5.69 -18.71 18.73
CA ASP A 278 4.76 -19.17 17.69
C ASP A 278 3.69 -20.06 18.31
N LEU A 279 2.44 -19.83 17.91
CA LEU A 279 1.30 -20.62 18.36
C LEU A 279 1.49 -22.07 17.88
N VAL A 280 1.32 -23.01 18.79
CA VAL A 280 1.35 -24.44 18.48
C VAL A 280 0.01 -25.03 18.90
N VAL A 281 -0.69 -25.62 17.94
CA VAL A 281 -1.98 -26.27 18.18
C VAL A 281 -1.76 -27.78 18.12
N GLU A 282 -1.94 -28.48 19.24
CA GLU A 282 -1.60 -29.91 19.33
C GLU A 282 -2.55 -30.82 18.53
N GLY A 283 -3.81 -30.44 18.39
CA GLY A 283 -4.81 -31.27 17.70
C GLY A 283 -6.14 -30.57 17.45
N PHE A 284 -7.16 -31.37 17.19
CA PHE A 284 -8.52 -30.88 17.02
C PHE A 284 -9.16 -30.55 18.38
N GLY A 285 -9.78 -29.37 18.46
CA GLY A 285 -10.61 -29.01 19.60
C GLY A 285 -11.91 -29.82 19.63
N GLU A 286 -12.67 -29.72 20.71
CA GLU A 286 -13.96 -30.42 20.87
C GLU A 286 -15.02 -29.91 19.89
N SER A 287 -15.03 -28.60 19.63
CA SER A 287 -15.93 -27.98 18.66
C SER A 287 -15.64 -28.44 17.24
N MET A 288 -16.68 -28.51 16.40
CA MET A 288 -16.55 -28.77 14.97
C MET A 288 -15.80 -27.65 14.23
N TYR A 289 -15.77 -26.45 14.80
CA TYR A 289 -15.11 -25.28 14.24
C TYR A 289 -13.78 -25.04 14.94
N GLN A 290 -12.81 -24.59 14.16
CA GLN A 290 -11.48 -24.26 14.69
C GLN A 290 -10.94 -23.02 13.99
N ASP A 291 -10.34 -22.12 14.78
CA ASP A 291 -9.80 -20.87 14.30
C ASP A 291 -8.69 -21.08 13.25
N PHE A 292 -8.68 -20.25 12.22
CA PHE A 292 -7.66 -20.25 11.18
C PHE A 292 -7.38 -18.84 10.65
N PHE A 293 -6.54 -18.10 11.40
CA PHE A 293 -6.13 -16.74 11.04
C PHE A 293 -4.70 -16.68 10.45
N HIS A 294 -3.86 -17.67 10.77
CA HIS A 294 -2.46 -17.75 10.38
C HIS A 294 -2.07 -19.22 10.17
N PRO A 295 -1.06 -19.57 9.33
CA PRO A 295 -0.61 -20.95 9.15
C PRO A 295 -0.29 -21.72 10.44
N ASN A 296 0.15 -21.02 11.50
CA ASN A 296 0.44 -21.61 12.81
C ASN A 296 -0.81 -22.18 13.53
N PHE A 297 -2.01 -21.88 13.05
CA PHE A 297 -3.24 -22.49 13.55
C PHE A 297 -3.49 -23.90 13.03
N ILE A 298 -2.75 -24.35 12.01
CA ILE A 298 -2.84 -25.71 11.50
C ILE A 298 -2.39 -26.66 12.62
N PRO A 299 -3.26 -27.57 13.10
CA PRO A 299 -2.87 -28.48 14.16
C PRO A 299 -1.70 -29.38 13.75
N GLN A 300 -0.90 -29.79 14.72
CA GLN A 300 0.20 -30.72 14.49
C GLN A 300 -0.32 -32.00 13.81
N GLY A 301 0.42 -32.47 12.80
CA GLY A 301 0.02 -33.64 12.02
C GLY A 301 -1.20 -33.43 11.12
N CYS A 302 -1.74 -32.21 11.00
CA CYS A 302 -2.86 -31.89 10.13
C CYS A 302 -2.46 -31.08 8.90
N VAL A 303 -3.38 -30.97 7.96
CA VAL A 303 -3.26 -30.18 6.73
C VAL A 303 -4.52 -29.34 6.53
N TYR A 304 -4.32 -28.12 6.03
CA TYR A 304 -5.40 -27.24 5.62
C TYR A 304 -5.81 -27.53 4.17
N ILE A 305 -7.10 -27.74 3.93
CA ILE A 305 -7.65 -28.02 2.61
C ILE A 305 -8.71 -26.97 2.26
N ASN A 306 -8.37 -26.08 1.33
CA ASN A 306 -9.28 -25.05 0.84
C ASN A 306 -10.13 -25.56 -0.34
N ASN A 307 -11.18 -26.31 -0.06
CA ASN A 307 -12.15 -26.74 -1.07
C ASN A 307 -13.58 -26.76 -0.48
N LYS A 308 -14.57 -26.29 -1.24
CA LYS A 308 -15.97 -26.21 -0.81
C LYS A 308 -16.58 -27.57 -0.52
N SER A 309 -16.20 -28.58 -1.30
CA SER A 309 -16.68 -29.96 -1.19
C SER A 309 -15.88 -30.80 -0.19
N ALA A 310 -14.80 -30.27 0.37
CA ALA A 310 -13.94 -31.01 1.29
C ALA A 310 -14.71 -31.50 2.53
N ARG A 311 -15.62 -30.66 3.05
CA ARG A 311 -16.48 -31.01 4.18
C ARG A 311 -17.32 -32.27 3.88
N ASP A 312 -18.00 -32.27 2.74
CA ASP A 312 -18.91 -33.36 2.38
C ASP A 312 -18.13 -34.67 2.19
N VAL A 313 -16.96 -34.59 1.54
CA VAL A 313 -16.11 -35.76 1.32
C VAL A 313 -15.56 -36.30 2.64
N ALA A 314 -15.14 -35.43 3.57
CA ALA A 314 -14.64 -35.85 4.87
C ALA A 314 -15.73 -36.56 5.67
N TYR A 315 -16.95 -36.01 5.63
CA TYR A 315 -18.13 -36.60 6.24
C TYR A 315 -18.47 -37.97 5.62
N LEU A 316 -18.48 -38.09 4.29
CA LEU A 316 -18.77 -39.36 3.59
C LEU A 316 -17.74 -40.46 3.89
N LEU A 317 -16.47 -40.09 4.05
CA LEU A 317 -15.39 -41.02 4.39
C LEU A 317 -15.30 -41.32 5.90
N GLY A 318 -16.07 -40.62 6.75
CA GLY A 318 -16.01 -40.76 8.20
C GLY A 318 -14.68 -40.33 8.81
N PHE A 319 -13.91 -39.46 8.13
CA PHE A 319 -12.65 -38.97 8.66
C PHE A 319 -12.88 -37.84 9.66
N PRO A 320 -12.11 -37.76 10.76
CA PRO A 320 -12.18 -36.62 11.66
C PRO A 320 -11.67 -35.36 10.95
N TYR A 321 -12.45 -34.28 11.00
CA TYR A 321 -12.09 -33.00 10.42
C TYR A 321 -12.63 -31.83 11.26
N ARG A 322 -12.08 -30.63 11.01
CA ARG A 322 -12.56 -29.38 11.61
C ARG A 322 -12.79 -28.32 10.56
N ILE A 323 -13.86 -27.55 10.69
CA ILE A 323 -14.18 -26.46 9.78
C ILE A 323 -13.37 -25.23 10.19
N CYS A 324 -12.61 -24.68 9.25
CA CYS A 324 -11.73 -23.55 9.51
C CYS A 324 -12.52 -22.24 9.56
N PHE A 325 -12.56 -21.61 10.73
CA PHE A 325 -13.17 -20.31 10.98
C PHE A 325 -12.17 -19.18 10.75
N GLN A 326 -12.54 -18.17 9.94
CA GLN A 326 -11.65 -17.05 9.57
C GLN A 326 -12.15 -15.68 10.04
N GLY A 327 -13.24 -15.61 10.79
CA GLY A 327 -13.85 -14.36 11.27
C GLY A 327 -15.25 -14.15 10.71
N PHE A 328 -15.72 -12.89 10.71
CA PHE A 328 -17.07 -12.53 10.29
C PHE A 328 -17.06 -11.56 9.09
N LEU A 329 -17.99 -11.77 8.16
CA LEU A 329 -18.31 -10.82 7.09
C LEU A 329 -19.77 -10.37 7.25
N LYS A 330 -19.98 -9.11 7.59
CA LYS A 330 -21.33 -8.53 7.81
C LYS A 330 -22.18 -9.34 8.81
N GLY A 331 -21.57 -9.76 9.92
CA GLY A 331 -22.22 -10.57 10.94
C GLY A 331 -22.34 -12.07 10.59
N MET A 332 -21.96 -12.50 9.39
CA MET A 332 -21.96 -13.93 9.01
C MET A 332 -20.58 -14.57 9.19
N PRO A 333 -20.45 -15.75 9.81
CA PRO A 333 -19.17 -16.42 9.98
C PRO A 333 -18.58 -16.85 8.63
N ILE A 334 -17.29 -16.60 8.44
CA ILE A 334 -16.53 -16.99 7.26
C ILE A 334 -15.84 -18.32 7.56
N ASN A 335 -16.47 -19.40 7.09
CA ASN A 335 -15.93 -20.75 7.20
C ASN A 335 -15.35 -21.17 5.85
N ARG A 336 -14.04 -21.44 5.79
CA ARG A 336 -13.35 -21.77 4.53
C ARG A 336 -12.39 -22.93 4.68
N GLY A 337 -12.73 -24.04 4.04
CA GLY A 337 -11.91 -25.25 4.04
C GLY A 337 -12.02 -26.01 5.35
N ILE A 338 -11.20 -27.04 5.47
CA ILE A 338 -11.14 -27.92 6.64
C ILE A 338 -9.71 -28.20 7.06
N PHE A 339 -9.52 -28.52 8.34
CA PHE A 339 -8.34 -29.26 8.81
C PHE A 339 -8.63 -30.75 8.76
N LEU A 340 -7.66 -31.50 8.23
CA LEU A 340 -7.70 -32.96 8.13
C LEU A 340 -6.36 -33.52 8.62
N GLU A 341 -6.37 -34.67 9.27
CA GLU A 341 -5.13 -35.36 9.64
C GLU A 341 -4.36 -35.80 8.39
N LYS A 342 -3.04 -35.59 8.40
CA LYS A 342 -2.15 -35.89 7.28
C LYS A 342 -2.14 -37.36 6.88
N ARG A 343 -2.39 -38.29 7.83
CA ARG A 343 -2.51 -39.73 7.56
C ARG A 343 -3.64 -40.07 6.59
N ASN A 344 -4.73 -39.28 6.61
CA ASN A 344 -5.90 -39.52 5.77
C ASN A 344 -5.81 -38.80 4.41
N LEU A 345 -4.80 -37.93 4.23
CA LEU A 345 -4.70 -37.03 3.09
C LEU A 345 -4.68 -37.78 1.75
N TYR A 346 -3.94 -38.89 1.64
CA TYR A 346 -3.81 -39.63 0.38
C TYR A 346 -5.15 -40.17 -0.14
N VAL A 347 -5.89 -40.84 0.75
CA VAL A 347 -7.23 -41.36 0.43
C VAL A 347 -8.17 -40.19 0.15
N PHE A 348 -8.17 -39.21 1.04
CA PHE A 348 -9.03 -38.04 0.94
C PHE A 348 -8.84 -37.27 -0.37
N SER A 349 -7.60 -37.04 -0.82
CA SER A 349 -7.33 -36.28 -2.04
C SER A 349 -7.87 -36.96 -3.30
N ASN A 350 -7.78 -38.30 -3.36
CA ASN A 350 -8.30 -39.08 -4.49
C ASN A 350 -9.82 -39.02 -4.54
N PHE A 351 -10.49 -39.22 -3.41
CA PHE A 351 -11.95 -39.13 -3.30
C PHE A 351 -12.44 -37.71 -3.56
N LEU A 352 -11.77 -36.68 -3.03
CA LEU A 352 -12.12 -35.29 -3.26
C LEU A 352 -12.03 -34.95 -4.75
N PHE A 353 -10.96 -35.37 -5.42
CA PHE A 353 -10.81 -35.17 -6.85
C PHE A 353 -11.95 -35.82 -7.65
N GLN A 354 -12.29 -37.07 -7.37
CA GLN A 354 -13.40 -37.76 -8.03
C GLN A 354 -14.75 -37.11 -7.73
N TYR A 355 -14.98 -36.70 -6.49
CA TYR A 355 -16.22 -36.05 -6.06
C TYR A 355 -16.40 -34.69 -6.73
N CYS A 356 -15.35 -33.87 -6.83
CA CYS A 356 -15.39 -32.61 -7.58
C CYS A 356 -15.75 -32.86 -9.06
N ARG A 357 -15.13 -33.87 -9.70
CA ARG A 357 -15.47 -34.23 -11.09
C ARG A 357 -16.92 -34.69 -11.24
N TYR A 358 -17.43 -35.46 -10.28
CA TYR A 358 -18.83 -35.88 -10.26
C TYR A 358 -19.78 -34.69 -10.15
N LEU A 359 -19.50 -33.73 -9.25
CA LEU A 359 -20.31 -32.52 -9.12
C LEU A 359 -20.31 -31.68 -10.40
N GLU A 360 -19.17 -31.52 -11.06
CA GLU A 360 -19.07 -30.82 -12.34
C GLU A 360 -19.90 -31.51 -13.45
N MET A 361 -19.84 -32.84 -13.53
CA MET A 361 -20.65 -33.61 -14.48
C MET A 361 -22.15 -33.46 -14.19
N LYS A 362 -22.54 -33.56 -12.92
CA LYS A 362 -23.92 -33.39 -12.48
C LYS A 362 -24.45 -32.01 -12.84
N GLU A 363 -23.68 -30.96 -12.54
CA GLU A 363 -24.07 -29.58 -12.86
C GLU A 363 -24.20 -29.36 -14.38
N LYS A 364 -23.28 -29.90 -15.19
CA LYS A 364 -23.38 -29.86 -16.66
C LYS A 364 -24.65 -30.55 -17.16
N ASN A 365 -24.97 -31.72 -16.62
CA ASN A 365 -26.17 -32.47 -16.98
C ASN A 365 -27.45 -31.72 -16.59
N GLU A 366 -27.50 -31.13 -15.40
CA GLU A 366 -28.64 -30.33 -14.93
C GLU A 366 -28.83 -29.06 -15.76
N ARG A 367 -27.74 -28.35 -16.09
CA ARG A 367 -27.76 -27.19 -17.00
C ARG A 367 -28.24 -27.59 -18.39
N GLY A 368 -27.76 -28.71 -18.91
CA GLY A 368 -28.23 -29.29 -20.18
C GLY A 368 -29.72 -29.59 -20.15
N ALA A 369 -30.20 -30.28 -19.12
CA ALA A 369 -31.61 -30.60 -18.93
C ALA A 369 -32.49 -29.35 -18.83
N LEU A 370 -32.04 -28.30 -18.12
CA LEU A 370 -32.75 -27.03 -18.04
C LEU A 370 -32.77 -26.31 -19.39
N GLY A 371 -31.66 -26.36 -20.14
CA GLY A 371 -31.58 -25.89 -21.52
C GLY A 371 -32.63 -26.56 -22.41
N PHE A 372 -32.69 -27.89 -22.39
CA PHE A 372 -33.70 -28.65 -23.14
C PHE A 372 -35.14 -28.28 -22.75
N LYS A 373 -35.42 -28.07 -21.45
CA LYS A 373 -36.74 -27.59 -20.98
C LYS A 373 -37.09 -26.22 -21.57
N LYS A 374 -36.13 -25.27 -21.58
CA LYS A 374 -36.32 -23.93 -22.17
C LYS A 374 -36.53 -23.99 -23.69
N TRP A 375 -35.75 -24.81 -24.40
CA TRP A 375 -35.90 -25.03 -25.83
C TRP A 375 -37.27 -25.61 -26.18
N ARG A 376 -37.74 -26.62 -25.43
CA ARG A 376 -39.10 -27.17 -25.61
C ARG A 376 -40.18 -26.12 -25.40
N PHE A 377 -40.03 -25.25 -24.41
CA PHE A 377 -40.96 -24.14 -24.18
C PHE A 377 -40.96 -23.13 -25.33
N LEU A 378 -39.78 -22.73 -25.81
CA LEU A 378 -39.63 -21.83 -26.95
C LEU A 378 -40.28 -22.40 -28.22
N ILE A 379 -40.01 -23.68 -28.53
CA ILE A 379 -40.58 -24.35 -29.70
C ILE A 379 -42.11 -24.40 -29.61
N ARG A 380 -42.68 -24.73 -28.44
CA ARG A 380 -44.13 -24.73 -28.23
C ARG A 380 -44.74 -23.34 -28.44
N ASN A 381 -44.10 -22.30 -27.91
CA ASN A 381 -44.60 -20.93 -28.06
C ASN A 381 -44.51 -20.44 -29.51
N ALA A 382 -43.41 -20.72 -30.20
CA ALA A 382 -43.24 -20.41 -31.61
C ALA A 382 -44.31 -21.12 -32.47
N ALA A 383 -44.57 -22.41 -32.21
CA ALA A 383 -45.62 -23.17 -32.87
C ALA A 383 -47.02 -22.58 -32.59
N LYS A 384 -47.31 -22.18 -31.35
CA LYS A 384 -48.57 -21.51 -30.98
C LYS A 384 -48.73 -20.18 -31.72
N TYR A 385 -47.68 -19.36 -31.78
CA TYR A 385 -47.68 -18.07 -32.46
C TYR A 385 -47.90 -18.24 -33.98
N LEU A 386 -47.21 -19.19 -34.60
CA LEU A 386 -47.43 -19.54 -36.01
C LEU A 386 -48.89 -19.97 -36.27
N LYS A 387 -49.48 -20.75 -35.37
CA LYS A 387 -50.89 -21.17 -35.48
C LYS A 387 -51.85 -19.98 -35.40
N ILE A 388 -51.62 -19.04 -34.49
CA ILE A 388 -52.41 -17.80 -34.35
C ILE A 388 -52.25 -16.92 -35.60
N ARG A 389 -51.01 -16.71 -36.07
CA ARG A 389 -50.72 -15.89 -37.25
C ARG A 389 -51.41 -16.40 -38.51
N ARG A 390 -51.39 -17.73 -38.74
CA ARG A 390 -52.14 -18.39 -39.81
C ARG A 390 -53.66 -18.19 -39.67
N GLY A 391 -54.20 -18.25 -38.46
CA GLY A 391 -55.63 -18.01 -38.20
C GLY A 391 -56.09 -16.57 -38.46
N LEU A 392 -55.18 -15.59 -38.39
CA LEU A 392 -55.45 -14.17 -38.65
C LEU A 392 -55.25 -13.77 -40.13
N GLY A 393 -54.95 -14.71 -41.03
CA GLY A 393 -54.73 -14.43 -42.46
C GLY A 393 -53.44 -13.66 -42.77
N LEU A 394 -52.60 -13.43 -41.77
CA LEU A 394 -51.29 -12.81 -41.92
C LEU A 394 -50.31 -13.88 -42.43
N LYS A 395 -49.79 -13.73 -43.65
CA LYS A 395 -48.73 -14.60 -44.17
C LYS A 395 -47.48 -14.53 -43.30
#